data_AF-A0AAD6FJN0-F1
#
_entry.id   AF-A0AAD6FJN0-F1
#
_cell.length_a   1.000
_cell.length_b   1.000
_cell.length_c   1.000
_cell.angle_alpha   90.00
_cell.angle_beta   90.00
_cell.angle_gamma   90.00
#
_symmetry.space_group_name_H-M   'P 1'
#
loop_
_entity.id
_entity.type
_entity.pdbx_description
1 polymer ?
#
loop_
_entity_poly.entity_id
_entity_poly.type
_entity_poly.pdbx_seq_one_letter_code
_entity_poly.pdbx_strand_id
1 'polypeptide(L)'
;MESSVWQFDAELVQLHHQKLLLDWQLKQADLRELTLYQELLLLKEFERREGSMQENLSVRTKEEISITSKLEEYNEQLEVKRADIVKLQEREKALHAAFYASLGEENKFEEFLTKVFKKKIKRVKKKEPTGNEDEGGAALDNVCPPGCVPALFENTLQLRERRMDLEELLVEEKKSAEILRKECTMLVKKEKSVKSSQKAAEDDLELVNREKQQKINELDVVVPLRLHQIMFVVKGSVPSDQSPALVLDMTELTRLQDRIKQLQEENSQQKDLHIDARKQYGLTHDRKDMKVKIKVLEKQCHELMMKKFGREVDLEALQTLSGNRRLEELKQEKLLREAAYAKEIKQWDAKNRELERKIKAIQRKM
;
A
#
# COMPACT_ATOMS: atom_id res chain seq x y z
N MET A 1 -59.39 47.62 51.56
CA MET A 1 -59.88 47.59 50.17
C MET A 1 -58.76 47.88 49.18
N GLU A 2 -58.04 48.99 49.28
CA GLU A 2 -56.93 49.34 48.36
C GLU A 2 -55.81 48.29 48.26
N SER A 3 -55.39 47.70 49.39
CA SER A 3 -54.37 46.64 49.39
C SER A 3 -54.79 45.36 48.65
N SER A 4 -56.09 45.05 48.62
CA SER A 4 -56.62 43.87 47.94
C SER A 4 -56.73 44.10 46.43
N VAL A 5 -57.04 45.34 46.00
CA VAL A 5 -57.02 45.73 44.59
C VAL A 5 -55.59 45.67 44.04
N TRP A 6 -54.61 46.18 44.79
CA TRP A 6 -53.19 46.11 44.41
C TRP A 6 -52.67 44.67 44.27
N GLN A 7 -53.07 43.77 45.17
CA GLN A 7 -52.72 42.36 45.09
C GLN A 7 -53.33 41.69 43.87
N PHE A 8 -54.61 41.95 43.59
CA PHE A 8 -55.30 41.45 42.41
C PHE A 8 -54.64 41.95 41.11
N ASP A 9 -54.31 43.24 41.02
CA ASP A 9 -53.63 43.81 39.85
C ASP A 9 -52.24 43.19 39.65
N ALA A 10 -51.49 42.95 40.73
CA ALA A 10 -50.20 42.28 40.67
C ALA A 10 -50.33 40.82 40.20
N GLU A 11 -51.31 40.08 40.71
CA GLU A 11 -51.61 38.70 40.27
C GLU A 11 -52.03 38.66 38.80
N LEU A 12 -52.86 39.60 38.35
CA LEU A 12 -53.27 39.71 36.95
C LEU A 12 -52.08 39.97 36.04
N VAL A 13 -51.16 40.85 36.44
CA VAL A 13 -49.93 41.12 35.69
C VAL A 13 -49.04 39.89 35.62
N GLN A 14 -48.91 39.12 36.71
CA GLN A 14 -48.15 37.87 36.71
C GLN A 14 -48.77 36.83 35.77
N LEU A 15 -50.09 36.64 35.84
CA LEU A 15 -50.82 35.74 34.94
C LEU A 15 -50.67 36.16 33.48
N HIS A 16 -50.69 37.47 33.20
CA HIS A 16 -50.48 37.98 31.85
C HIS A 16 -49.07 37.67 31.32
N HIS A 17 -48.03 37.85 32.15
CA HIS A 17 -46.66 37.48 31.77
C HIS A 17 -46.51 35.98 31.52
N GLN A 18 -47.12 35.14 32.36
CA GLN A 18 -47.11 33.69 32.18
C GLN A 18 -47.83 33.29 30.89
N LYS A 19 -49.00 33.87 30.60
CA LYS A 19 -49.72 33.64 29.35
C LYS A 19 -48.87 34.02 28.14
N LEU A 20 -48.26 35.21 28.13
CA LEU A 20 -47.41 35.66 27.02
C LEU A 20 -46.22 34.72 26.79
N LEU A 21 -45.60 34.23 27.86
CA LEU A 21 -44.51 33.27 27.76
C LEU A 21 -44.98 31.95 27.14
N LEU A 22 -46.11 31.42 27.59
CA LEU A 22 -46.68 30.18 27.07
C LEU A 22 -47.13 30.33 25.61
N ASP A 23 -47.76 31.44 25.25
CA ASP A 23 -48.16 31.73 23.86
C ASP A 23 -46.93 31.77 22.93
N TRP A 24 -45.83 32.38 23.38
CA TRP A 24 -44.56 32.39 22.64
C TRP A 24 -43.97 30.98 22.50
N GLN A 25 -43.91 30.20 23.59
CA GLN A 25 -43.40 28.82 23.57
C GLN A 25 -44.22 27.92 22.64
N LEU A 26 -45.54 28.06 22.69
CA LEU A 26 -46.45 27.32 21.81
C LEU A 26 -46.18 27.66 20.34
N LYS A 27 -46.06 28.94 20.01
CA LYS A 27 -45.75 29.36 18.63
C LYS A 27 -44.38 28.89 18.16
N GLN A 28 -43.39 28.88 19.04
CA GLN A 28 -42.08 28.31 18.71
C GLN A 28 -42.16 26.80 18.46
N ALA A 29 -42.95 26.07 19.26
CA ALA A 29 -43.18 24.65 19.07
C ALA A 29 -43.89 24.36 17.75
N ASP A 30 -44.97 25.10 17.42
CA ASP A 30 -45.70 24.99 16.14
C ASP A 30 -44.73 25.15 14.95
N LEU A 31 -43.86 26.17 14.98
CA LEU A 31 -42.89 26.44 13.91
C LEU A 31 -41.84 25.34 13.83
N ARG A 32 -41.37 24.82 14.97
CA ARG A 32 -40.41 23.71 14.97
C ARG A 32 -41.02 22.43 14.43
N GLU A 33 -42.28 22.14 14.78
CA GLU A 33 -43.03 21.01 14.24
C GLU A 33 -43.14 21.10 12.71
N LEU A 34 -43.45 22.28 12.18
CA LEU A 34 -43.50 22.51 10.73
C LEU A 34 -42.15 22.24 10.05
N THR A 35 -41.04 22.75 10.59
CA THR A 35 -39.69 22.46 10.05
C THR A 35 -39.39 20.96 10.09
N LEU A 36 -39.66 20.28 11.21
CA LEU A 36 -39.43 18.83 11.34
C LEU A 36 -40.29 18.02 10.37
N TYR A 37 -41.52 18.45 10.12
CA TYR A 37 -42.41 17.81 9.17
C TYR A 37 -41.90 17.96 7.72
N GLN A 38 -41.41 19.15 7.36
CA GLN A 38 -40.77 19.39 6.06
C GLN A 38 -39.50 18.54 5.89
N GLU A 39 -38.64 18.48 6.90
CA GLU A 39 -37.46 17.60 6.95
C GLU A 39 -37.87 16.13 6.75
N LEU A 40 -38.89 15.66 7.46
CA LEU A 40 -39.38 14.27 7.36
C LEU A 40 -39.90 13.93 5.97
N LEU A 41 -40.68 14.82 5.34
CA LEU A 41 -41.17 14.62 3.98
C LEU A 41 -40.01 14.46 3.01
N LEU A 42 -39.01 15.35 3.12
CA LEU A 42 -37.83 15.31 2.28
C LEU A 42 -37.04 14.01 2.48
N LEU A 43 -36.80 13.61 3.73
CA LEU A 43 -36.08 12.37 4.04
C LEU A 43 -36.80 11.14 3.47
N LYS A 44 -38.14 11.07 3.56
CA LYS A 44 -38.93 9.98 2.96
C LYS A 44 -38.78 9.89 1.44
N GLU A 45 -38.64 11.02 0.74
CA GLU A 45 -38.41 11.03 -0.71
C GLU A 45 -37.03 10.48 -1.11
N PHE A 46 -36.02 10.68 -0.27
CA PHE A 46 -34.66 10.17 -0.50
C PHE A 46 -34.49 8.73 -0.03
N GLU A 47 -35.18 8.32 1.04
CA GLU A 47 -35.07 6.98 1.64
C GLU A 47 -35.25 5.86 0.61
N ARG A 48 -36.25 5.95 -0.26
CA ARG A 48 -36.48 4.93 -1.31
C ARG A 48 -35.32 4.87 -2.31
N ARG A 49 -34.81 6.03 -2.74
CA ARG A 49 -33.72 6.11 -3.72
C ARG A 49 -32.40 5.63 -3.12
N GLU A 50 -32.08 6.11 -1.93
CA GLU A 50 -30.89 5.69 -1.17
C GLU A 50 -30.92 4.19 -0.86
N GLY A 51 -32.07 3.66 -0.42
CA GLY A 51 -32.22 2.23 -0.16
C GLY A 51 -31.89 1.37 -1.37
N SER A 52 -32.42 1.73 -2.55
CA SER A 52 -32.13 0.98 -3.79
C SER A 52 -30.66 1.07 -4.21
N MET A 53 -30.02 2.24 -4.05
CA MET A 53 -28.61 2.44 -4.37
C MET A 53 -27.70 1.71 -3.37
N GLN A 54 -28.05 1.72 -2.09
CA GLN A 54 -27.32 1.03 -1.04
C GLN A 54 -27.44 -0.49 -1.17
N GLU A 55 -28.60 -1.00 -1.59
CA GLU A 55 -28.78 -2.41 -1.92
C GLU A 55 -27.88 -2.81 -3.11
N ASN A 56 -27.89 -2.02 -4.19
CA ASN A 56 -27.02 -2.22 -5.36
C ASN A 56 -25.53 -2.24 -4.97
N LEU A 57 -25.09 -1.30 -4.13
CA LEU A 57 -23.73 -1.25 -3.61
C LEU A 57 -23.41 -2.48 -2.75
N SER A 58 -24.34 -2.93 -1.91
CA SER A 58 -24.16 -4.12 -1.07
C SER A 58 -24.00 -5.40 -1.92
N VAL A 59 -24.72 -5.51 -3.03
CA VAL A 59 -24.61 -6.64 -3.96
C VAL A 59 -23.24 -6.62 -4.64
N ARG A 60 -22.78 -5.46 -5.13
CA ARG A 60 -21.46 -5.32 -5.75
C ARG A 60 -20.32 -5.60 -4.77
N THR A 61 -20.45 -5.12 -3.54
CA THR A 61 -19.46 -5.37 -2.47
C THR A 61 -19.37 -6.86 -2.14
N LYS A 62 -20.52 -7.55 -2.04
CA LYS A 62 -20.55 -9.01 -1.83
C LYS A 62 -19.93 -9.76 -3.01
N GLU A 63 -20.15 -9.32 -4.24
CA GLU A 63 -19.50 -9.91 -5.42
C GLU A 63 -17.99 -9.68 -5.40
N GLU A 64 -17.53 -8.48 -5.06
CA GLU A 64 -16.10 -8.16 -4.90
C GLU A 64 -15.45 -9.12 -3.89
N ILE A 65 -16.02 -9.21 -2.67
CA ILE A 65 -15.53 -10.08 -1.61
C ILE A 65 -15.46 -11.54 -2.07
N SER A 66 -16.50 -12.02 -2.77
CA SER A 66 -16.51 -13.39 -3.30
C SER A 66 -15.40 -13.64 -4.32
N ILE A 67 -15.11 -12.65 -5.18
CA ILE A 67 -14.04 -12.76 -6.18
C ILE A 67 -12.66 -12.68 -5.50
N THR A 68 -12.47 -11.79 -4.53
CA THR A 68 -11.20 -11.66 -3.81
C THR A 68 -10.87 -12.91 -3.02
N SER A 69 -11.84 -13.51 -2.32
CA SER A 69 -11.63 -14.78 -1.61
C SER A 69 -11.26 -15.92 -2.58
N LYS A 70 -11.93 -16.03 -3.73
CA LYS A 70 -11.55 -17.03 -4.77
C LYS A 70 -10.15 -16.80 -5.33
N LEU A 71 -9.75 -15.53 -5.47
CA LEU A 71 -8.39 -15.18 -5.92
C LEU A 71 -7.34 -15.57 -4.89
N GLU A 72 -7.61 -15.36 -3.60
CA GLU A 72 -6.74 -15.79 -2.50
C GLU A 72 -6.57 -17.32 -2.52
N GLU A 73 -7.68 -18.07 -2.59
CA GLU A 73 -7.66 -19.54 -2.68
C GLU A 73 -6.83 -20.04 -3.88
N TYR A 74 -7.00 -19.45 -5.07
CA TYR A 74 -6.25 -19.86 -6.26
C TYR A 74 -4.77 -19.45 -6.19
N ASN A 75 -4.45 -18.33 -5.55
CA ASN A 75 -3.07 -17.92 -5.32
C ASN A 75 -2.37 -18.88 -4.35
N GLU A 76 -3.04 -19.30 -3.28
CA GLU A 76 -2.52 -20.32 -2.36
C GLU A 76 -2.26 -21.65 -3.09
N GLN A 77 -3.21 -22.10 -3.91
CA GLN A 77 -3.02 -23.31 -4.74
C GLN A 77 -1.83 -23.17 -5.71
N LEU A 78 -1.66 -21.99 -6.31
CA LEU A 78 -0.50 -21.72 -7.18
C LEU A 78 0.82 -21.77 -6.42
N GLU A 79 0.88 -21.26 -5.19
CA GLU A 79 2.09 -21.32 -4.36
C GLU A 79 2.45 -22.77 -3.98
N VAL A 80 1.45 -23.59 -3.61
CA VAL A 80 1.65 -25.03 -3.37
C VAL A 80 2.19 -25.71 -4.62
N LYS A 81 1.58 -25.47 -5.79
CA LYS A 81 2.02 -26.04 -7.07
C LYS A 81 3.42 -25.59 -7.47
N ARG A 82 3.78 -24.32 -7.22
CA ARG A 82 5.16 -23.82 -7.44
C ARG A 82 6.15 -24.53 -6.55
N ALA A 83 5.83 -24.72 -5.27
CA ALA A 83 6.69 -25.46 -4.35
C ALA A 83 6.89 -26.92 -4.80
N ASP A 84 5.84 -27.58 -5.28
CA ASP A 84 5.93 -28.96 -5.77
C ASP A 84 6.73 -29.07 -7.07
N ILE A 85 6.61 -28.09 -7.98
CA ILE A 85 7.48 -28.01 -9.17
C ILE A 85 8.95 -27.88 -8.76
N VAL A 86 9.28 -27.08 -7.74
CA VAL A 86 10.66 -26.94 -7.24
C VAL A 86 11.15 -28.27 -6.65
N LYS A 87 10.34 -28.95 -5.82
CA LYS A 87 10.68 -30.27 -5.26
C LYS A 87 10.91 -31.32 -6.35
N LEU A 88 10.09 -31.34 -7.40
CA LEU A 88 10.25 -32.25 -8.54
C LEU A 88 11.54 -31.95 -9.32
N GLN A 89 11.88 -30.67 -9.53
CA GLN A 89 13.15 -30.26 -10.15
C GLN A 89 14.36 -30.65 -9.30
N GLU A 90 14.28 -30.55 -7.98
CA GLU A 90 15.33 -31.00 -7.07
C GLU A 90 15.51 -32.52 -7.12
N ARG A 91 14.42 -33.29 -7.16
CA ARG A 91 14.47 -34.75 -7.35
C ARG A 91 15.06 -35.14 -8.70
N GLU A 92 14.72 -34.42 -9.76
CA GLU A 92 15.32 -34.62 -11.10
C GLU A 92 16.83 -34.34 -11.07
N LYS A 93 17.26 -33.23 -10.47
CA LYS A 93 18.69 -32.91 -10.28
C LYS A 93 19.42 -33.94 -9.43
N ALA A 94 18.81 -34.41 -8.35
CA ALA A 94 19.37 -35.45 -7.48
C ALA A 94 19.50 -36.78 -8.24
N LEU A 95 18.53 -37.12 -9.09
CA LEU A 95 18.58 -38.31 -9.93
C LEU A 95 19.69 -38.20 -10.99
N HIS A 96 19.85 -37.03 -11.62
CA HIS A 96 20.98 -36.75 -12.50
C HIS A 96 22.32 -36.87 -11.76
N ALA A 97 22.44 -36.31 -10.57
CA ALA A 97 23.65 -36.40 -9.74
C ALA A 97 23.94 -37.85 -9.34
N ALA A 98 22.93 -38.64 -8.94
CA ALA A 98 23.08 -40.05 -8.63
C ALA A 98 23.52 -40.87 -9.86
N PHE A 99 23.01 -40.54 -11.05
CA PHE A 99 23.46 -41.13 -12.31
C PHE A 99 24.94 -40.84 -12.57
N TYR A 100 25.39 -39.57 -12.51
CA TYR A 100 26.79 -39.23 -12.71
C TYR A 100 27.71 -39.81 -11.61
N ALA A 101 27.27 -39.87 -10.36
CA ALA A 101 28.01 -40.52 -9.28
C ALA A 101 28.18 -42.03 -9.50
N SER A 102 27.17 -42.70 -10.09
CA SER A 102 27.24 -44.12 -10.44
C SER A 102 28.17 -44.42 -11.63
N LEU A 103 28.53 -43.41 -12.43
CA LEU A 103 29.44 -43.54 -13.57
C LEU A 103 30.93 -43.46 -13.20
N GLY A 104 31.33 -42.91 -12.04
CA GLY A 104 32.75 -42.83 -11.64
C GLY A 104 33.66 -42.01 -12.59
N GLU A 105 34.93 -41.82 -12.22
CA GLU A 105 35.85 -40.90 -12.95
C GLU A 105 36.52 -41.49 -14.22
N GLU A 106 36.40 -42.79 -14.50
CA GLU A 106 37.00 -43.42 -15.69
C GLU A 106 36.19 -44.60 -16.26
N ASN A 107 34.96 -44.36 -16.73
CA ASN A 107 34.16 -45.41 -17.37
C ASN A 107 34.20 -45.35 -18.91
N LYS A 108 34.78 -46.37 -19.55
CA LYS A 108 34.85 -46.52 -21.03
C LYS A 108 33.48 -46.55 -21.72
N PHE A 109 32.40 -46.74 -20.97
CA PHE A 109 31.02 -46.82 -21.45
C PHE A 109 30.17 -45.59 -21.06
N GLU A 110 30.77 -44.52 -20.54
CA GLU A 110 30.06 -43.31 -20.08
C GLU A 110 29.19 -42.70 -21.19
N GLU A 111 29.73 -42.56 -22.41
CA GLU A 111 28.98 -42.02 -23.55
C GLU A 111 27.79 -42.90 -23.94
N PHE A 112 27.94 -44.22 -23.83
CA PHE A 112 26.88 -45.19 -24.14
C PHE A 112 25.79 -45.15 -23.07
N LEU A 113 26.15 -45.23 -21.79
CA LEU A 113 25.21 -45.18 -20.66
C LEU A 113 24.49 -43.83 -20.59
N THR A 114 25.17 -42.73 -20.90
CA THR A 114 24.55 -41.39 -20.98
C THR A 114 23.55 -41.29 -22.14
N LYS A 115 23.83 -41.93 -23.29
CA LYS A 115 22.87 -42.04 -24.40
C LYS A 115 21.66 -42.90 -24.02
N VAL A 116 21.88 -44.07 -23.41
CA VAL A 116 20.81 -44.97 -22.93
C VAL A 116 19.93 -44.25 -21.91
N PHE A 117 20.55 -43.57 -20.94
CA PHE A 117 19.85 -42.75 -19.97
C PHE A 117 19.04 -41.66 -20.68
N LYS A 118 19.65 -40.77 -21.47
CA LYS A 118 18.97 -39.62 -22.12
C LYS A 118 17.89 -39.98 -23.16
N LYS A 119 17.90 -41.20 -23.70
CA LYS A 119 16.94 -41.64 -24.72
C LYS A 119 15.52 -41.70 -24.15
N LYS A 120 14.58 -40.98 -24.77
CA LYS A 120 13.15 -41.08 -24.45
C LYS A 120 12.54 -42.29 -25.16
N ILE A 121 12.02 -43.25 -24.40
CA ILE A 121 11.17 -44.32 -24.96
C ILE A 121 9.75 -43.78 -25.10
N LYS A 122 9.06 -44.12 -26.20
CA LYS A 122 7.61 -43.93 -26.27
C LYS A 122 6.96 -44.86 -25.24
N ARG A 123 6.47 -44.30 -24.14
CA ARG A 123 5.60 -45.03 -23.21
C ARG A 123 4.21 -45.07 -23.83
N VAL A 124 3.74 -46.26 -24.18
CA VAL A 124 2.31 -46.49 -24.39
C VAL A 124 1.68 -46.38 -23.01
N LYS A 125 0.84 -45.37 -22.78
CA LYS A 125 0.03 -45.30 -21.55
C LYS A 125 -0.69 -46.64 -21.41
N LYS A 126 -0.45 -47.35 -20.30
CA LYS A 126 -1.09 -48.61 -19.97
C LYS A 126 -2.59 -48.38 -19.77
N LYS A 127 -3.34 -48.41 -20.88
CA LYS A 127 -4.76 -48.74 -20.91
C LYS A 127 -4.86 -50.26 -21.12
N GLU A 128 -5.89 -50.85 -20.53
CA GLU A 128 -6.23 -52.28 -20.53
C GLU A 128 -6.10 -53.00 -21.89
N PRO A 129 -5.95 -54.35 -21.89
CA PRO A 129 -5.33 -55.08 -22.97
C PRO A 129 -6.28 -55.21 -24.16
N THR A 130 -5.87 -54.67 -25.30
CA THR A 130 -6.29 -55.19 -26.61
C THR A 130 -5.05 -55.25 -27.48
N GLY A 131 -4.73 -56.47 -27.88
CA GLY A 131 -3.53 -56.79 -28.63
C GLY A 131 -3.54 -56.13 -30.00
N ASN A 132 -2.38 -55.63 -30.39
CA ASN A 132 -1.85 -55.83 -31.72
C ASN A 132 -0.33 -55.64 -31.66
N GLU A 133 0.36 -56.69 -32.07
CA GLU A 133 1.79 -56.72 -32.32
C GLU A 133 2.11 -55.81 -33.49
N ASP A 134 3.10 -54.95 -33.34
CA ASP A 134 3.87 -54.45 -34.48
C ASP A 134 5.33 -54.30 -34.05
N GLU A 135 6.12 -55.30 -34.42
CA GLU A 135 7.57 -55.34 -34.30
C GLU A 135 8.20 -54.30 -35.24
N GLY A 136 9.09 -53.47 -34.71
CA GLY A 136 9.86 -52.56 -35.55
C GLY A 136 10.93 -51.76 -34.81
N GLY A 137 12.02 -52.44 -34.39
CA GLY A 137 13.32 -51.78 -34.20
C GLY A 137 13.83 -51.58 -32.76
N ALA A 138 13.70 -52.56 -31.86
CA ALA A 138 14.13 -52.44 -30.46
C ALA A 138 15.21 -53.44 -29.99
N ALA A 139 16.02 -54.02 -30.88
CA ALA A 139 16.84 -55.19 -30.52
C ALA A 139 18.33 -54.95 -30.22
N LEU A 140 18.89 -53.73 -30.35
CA LEU A 140 20.36 -53.55 -30.23
C LEU A 140 20.86 -52.68 -29.06
N ASP A 141 19.97 -52.10 -28.25
CA ASP A 141 20.37 -51.19 -27.13
C ASP A 141 20.05 -51.75 -25.73
N ASN A 142 19.41 -52.92 -25.64
CA ASN A 142 19.10 -53.61 -24.37
C ASN A 142 20.12 -54.70 -24.01
N VAL A 143 21.14 -54.90 -24.85
CA VAL A 143 22.18 -55.90 -24.63
C VAL A 143 23.37 -55.22 -23.96
N CYS A 144 23.73 -55.70 -22.77
CA CYS A 144 24.90 -55.26 -22.03
C CYS A 144 26.15 -55.44 -22.93
N PRO A 145 26.93 -54.37 -23.21
CA PRO A 145 28.16 -54.50 -24.00
C PRO A 145 29.13 -55.49 -23.32
N PRO A 146 29.91 -56.29 -24.07
CA PRO A 146 30.91 -57.17 -23.49
C PRO A 146 31.95 -56.34 -22.72
N GLY A 147 31.94 -56.43 -21.38
CA GLY A 147 32.82 -55.68 -20.47
C GLY A 147 32.11 -54.63 -19.60
N CYS A 148 30.80 -54.42 -19.73
CA CYS A 148 30.02 -53.57 -18.82
C CYS A 148 29.50 -54.40 -17.63
N VAL A 149 29.56 -53.84 -16.41
CA VAL A 149 29.03 -54.50 -15.21
C VAL A 149 27.50 -54.57 -15.34
N PRO A 150 26.87 -55.77 -15.33
CA PRO A 150 25.42 -55.90 -15.51
C PRO A 150 24.59 -55.06 -14.52
N ALA A 151 25.07 -54.94 -13.28
CA ALA A 151 24.44 -54.14 -12.24
C ALA A 151 24.42 -52.62 -12.55
N LEU A 152 25.42 -52.08 -13.25
CA LEU A 152 25.44 -50.66 -13.67
C LEU A 152 24.46 -50.40 -14.81
N PHE A 153 24.29 -51.37 -15.71
CA PHE A 153 23.34 -51.29 -16.81
C PHE A 153 21.90 -51.34 -16.33
N GLU A 154 21.57 -52.28 -15.42
CA GLU A 154 20.24 -52.34 -14.78
C GLU A 154 19.92 -51.08 -13.98
N ASN A 155 20.88 -50.56 -13.19
CA ASN A 155 20.70 -49.28 -12.49
C ASN A 155 20.45 -48.12 -13.46
N THR A 156 21.14 -48.09 -14.61
CA THR A 156 20.95 -47.07 -15.64
C THR A 156 19.55 -47.12 -16.26
N LEU A 157 19.00 -48.33 -16.47
CA LEU A 157 17.62 -48.51 -16.93
C LEU A 157 16.60 -48.08 -15.87
N GLN A 158 16.80 -48.44 -14.60
CA GLN A 158 15.93 -48.00 -13.50
C GLN A 158 15.95 -46.48 -13.30
N LEU A 159 17.13 -45.85 -13.37
CA LEU A 159 17.28 -44.39 -13.27
C LEU A 159 16.62 -43.69 -14.46
N ARG A 160 16.68 -44.28 -15.66
CA ARG A 160 15.97 -43.76 -16.83
C ARG A 160 14.46 -43.79 -16.66
N GLU A 161 13.90 -44.90 -16.16
CA GLU A 161 12.46 -44.99 -15.89
C GLU A 161 12.03 -43.95 -14.85
N ARG A 162 12.75 -43.86 -13.72
CA ARG A 162 12.49 -42.86 -12.69
C ARG A 162 12.62 -41.42 -13.20
N ARG A 163 13.58 -41.14 -14.10
CA ARG A 163 13.69 -39.81 -14.74
C ARG A 163 12.46 -39.53 -15.58
N MET A 164 12.03 -40.48 -16.41
CA MET A 164 10.86 -40.30 -17.25
C MET A 164 9.57 -40.13 -16.44
N ASP A 165 9.43 -40.81 -15.30
CA ASP A 165 8.30 -40.60 -14.37
C ASP A 165 8.32 -39.18 -13.78
N LEU A 166 9.49 -38.71 -13.34
CA LEU A 166 9.65 -37.35 -12.84
C LEU A 166 9.39 -36.30 -13.93
N GLU A 167 9.87 -36.51 -15.16
CA GLU A 167 9.59 -35.61 -16.29
C GLU A 167 8.09 -35.54 -16.61
N GLU A 168 7.38 -36.67 -16.60
CA GLU A 168 5.93 -36.71 -16.82
C GLU A 168 5.16 -35.96 -15.72
N LEU A 169 5.48 -36.23 -14.45
CA LEU A 169 4.90 -35.52 -13.30
C LEU A 169 5.18 -34.01 -13.34
N LEU A 170 6.40 -33.62 -13.74
CA LEU A 170 6.80 -32.22 -13.82
C LEU A 170 6.08 -31.49 -14.96
N VAL A 171 5.85 -32.17 -16.10
CA VAL A 171 5.04 -31.63 -17.20
C VAL A 171 3.57 -31.52 -16.82
N GLU A 172 3.00 -32.53 -16.14
CA GLU A 172 1.61 -32.49 -15.66
C GLU A 172 1.40 -31.39 -14.63
N GLU A 173 2.32 -31.22 -13.67
CA GLU A 173 2.22 -30.15 -12.68
C GLU A 173 2.47 -28.75 -13.25
N LYS A 174 3.36 -28.60 -14.24
CA LYS A 174 3.49 -27.33 -14.96
C LYS A 174 2.21 -26.98 -15.72
N LYS A 175 1.55 -27.95 -16.36
CA LYS A 175 0.28 -27.74 -17.06
C LYS A 175 -0.84 -27.35 -16.08
N SER A 176 -0.93 -28.04 -14.93
CA SER A 176 -1.93 -27.72 -13.90
C SER A 176 -1.74 -26.29 -13.37
N ALA A 177 -0.50 -25.88 -13.09
CA ALA A 177 -0.15 -24.53 -12.66
C ALA A 177 -0.43 -23.46 -13.73
N GLU A 178 -0.21 -23.78 -15.01
CA GLU A 178 -0.55 -22.87 -16.12
C GLU A 178 -2.06 -22.65 -16.26
N ILE A 179 -2.88 -23.69 -16.04
CA ILE A 179 -4.34 -23.58 -16.07
C ILE A 179 -4.82 -22.68 -14.94
N LEU A 180 -4.41 -22.96 -13.69
CA LEU A 180 -4.73 -22.14 -12.52
C LEU A 180 -4.28 -20.68 -12.70
N ARG A 181 -3.10 -20.47 -13.31
CA ARG A 181 -2.60 -19.12 -13.61
C ARG A 181 -3.50 -18.38 -14.59
N LYS A 182 -4.01 -19.05 -15.63
CA LYS A 182 -4.97 -18.45 -16.57
C LYS A 182 -6.27 -18.08 -15.85
N GLU A 183 -6.79 -18.96 -15.01
CA GLU A 183 -7.99 -18.69 -14.19
C GLU A 183 -7.80 -17.48 -13.25
N CYS A 184 -6.65 -17.39 -12.57
CA CYS A 184 -6.31 -16.20 -11.77
C CYS A 184 -6.31 -14.93 -12.62
N THR A 185 -5.70 -14.94 -13.82
CA THR A 185 -5.70 -13.75 -14.67
C THR A 185 -7.08 -13.34 -15.15
N MET A 186 -8.00 -14.29 -15.33
CA MET A 186 -9.40 -14.01 -15.66
C MET A 186 -10.13 -13.41 -14.45
N LEU A 187 -9.96 -13.99 -13.27
CA LEU A 187 -10.55 -13.47 -12.03
C LEU A 187 -10.04 -12.07 -11.69
N VAL A 188 -8.74 -11.78 -11.85
CA VAL A 188 -8.17 -10.43 -11.65
C VAL A 188 -8.81 -9.41 -12.60
N LYS A 189 -9.11 -9.78 -13.85
CA LYS A 189 -9.82 -8.88 -14.78
C LYS A 189 -11.26 -8.65 -14.31
N LYS A 190 -11.94 -9.70 -13.84
CA LYS A 190 -13.29 -9.61 -13.30
C LYS A 190 -13.33 -8.72 -12.04
N GLU A 191 -12.41 -8.93 -11.12
CA GLU A 191 -12.22 -8.14 -9.90
C GLU A 191 -12.07 -6.65 -10.23
N LYS A 192 -11.21 -6.30 -11.19
CA LYS A 192 -11.03 -4.90 -11.63
C LYS A 192 -12.33 -4.31 -12.19
N SER A 193 -13.07 -5.07 -12.99
CA SER A 193 -14.36 -4.64 -13.52
C SER A 193 -15.37 -4.41 -12.40
N VAL A 194 -15.47 -5.33 -11.44
CA VAL A 194 -16.38 -5.22 -10.29
C VAL A 194 -16.00 -4.05 -9.39
N LYS A 195 -14.71 -3.86 -9.09
CA LYS A 195 -14.19 -2.69 -8.35
C LYS A 195 -14.55 -1.37 -9.03
N SER A 196 -14.38 -1.28 -10.34
CA SER A 196 -14.76 -0.06 -11.08
C SER A 196 -16.27 0.20 -11.04
N SER A 197 -17.06 -0.86 -11.12
CA SER A 197 -18.52 -0.80 -11.01
C SER A 197 -18.96 -0.39 -9.61
N GLN A 198 -18.36 -0.97 -8.57
CA GLN A 198 -18.63 -0.61 -7.18
C GLN A 198 -18.31 0.85 -6.91
N LYS A 199 -17.13 1.31 -7.34
CA LYS A 199 -16.75 2.72 -7.20
C LYS A 199 -17.75 3.66 -7.87
N ALA A 200 -18.22 3.32 -9.08
CA ALA A 200 -19.26 4.11 -9.73
C ALA A 200 -20.57 4.15 -8.93
N ALA A 201 -20.97 3.04 -8.29
CA ALA A 201 -22.15 3.02 -7.41
C ALA A 201 -21.94 3.81 -6.11
N GLU A 202 -20.72 3.82 -5.56
CA GLU A 202 -20.33 4.66 -4.43
C GLU A 202 -20.42 6.15 -4.80
N ASP A 203 -19.83 6.55 -5.93
CA ASP A 203 -19.88 7.92 -6.46
C ASP A 203 -21.33 8.37 -6.69
N ASP A 204 -22.19 7.52 -7.27
CA ASP A 204 -23.62 7.81 -7.46
C ASP A 204 -24.36 8.01 -6.13
N LEU A 205 -24.06 7.20 -5.11
CA LEU A 205 -24.65 7.34 -3.77
C LEU A 205 -24.18 8.64 -3.09
N GLU A 206 -22.92 9.03 -3.27
CA GLU A 206 -22.40 10.32 -2.79
C GLU A 206 -23.11 11.51 -3.44
N LEU A 207 -23.39 11.43 -4.75
CA LEU A 207 -24.16 12.47 -5.45
C LEU A 207 -25.55 12.64 -4.86
N VAL A 208 -26.28 11.53 -4.62
CA VAL A 208 -27.60 11.57 -4.00
C VAL A 208 -27.54 12.13 -2.58
N ASN A 209 -26.54 11.75 -1.79
CA ASN A 209 -26.35 12.31 -0.45
C ASN A 209 -26.06 13.81 -0.48
N ARG A 210 -25.29 14.28 -1.46
CA ARG A 210 -25.03 15.71 -1.66
C ARG A 210 -26.30 16.47 -2.05
N GLU A 211 -27.10 15.91 -2.95
CA GLU A 211 -28.41 16.47 -3.31
C GLU A 211 -29.35 16.54 -2.10
N LYS A 212 -29.40 15.48 -1.29
CA LYS A 212 -30.17 15.47 -0.03
C LYS A 212 -29.73 16.59 0.90
N GLN A 213 -28.43 16.74 1.12
CA GLN A 213 -27.90 17.81 1.98
C GLN A 213 -28.23 19.21 1.44
N GLN A 214 -28.13 19.40 0.11
CA GLN A 214 -28.50 20.67 -0.52
C GLN A 214 -29.97 21.00 -0.26
N LYS A 215 -30.88 20.05 -0.47
CA LYS A 215 -32.31 20.30 -0.23
C LYS A 215 -32.67 20.47 1.24
N ILE A 216 -31.98 19.79 2.17
CA ILE A 216 -32.15 20.03 3.62
C ILE A 216 -31.71 21.45 3.97
N ASN A 217 -30.60 21.93 3.38
CA ASN A 217 -30.10 23.28 3.64
C ASN A 217 -30.98 24.39 3.05
N GLU A 218 -31.86 24.06 2.10
CA GLU A 218 -32.87 24.98 1.55
C GLU A 218 -34.10 25.11 2.46
N LEU A 219 -34.23 24.29 3.50
CA LEU A 219 -35.36 24.38 4.43
C LEU A 219 -35.22 25.60 5.36
N ASP A 220 -36.31 26.34 5.50
CA ASP A 220 -36.37 27.49 6.39
C ASP A 220 -36.40 27.03 7.85
N VAL A 221 -35.42 27.50 8.63
CA VAL A 221 -35.33 27.25 10.06
C VAL A 221 -35.58 28.53 10.83
N VAL A 222 -36.53 28.49 11.76
CA VAL A 222 -36.83 29.62 12.63
C VAL A 222 -35.96 29.56 13.88
N VAL A 223 -35.22 30.64 14.14
CA VAL A 223 -34.39 30.81 15.35
C VAL A 223 -34.89 32.02 16.12
N PRO A 224 -35.42 31.85 17.35
CA PRO A 224 -35.79 32.99 18.18
C PRO A 224 -34.54 33.63 18.77
N LEU A 225 -34.39 34.94 18.55
CA LEU A 225 -33.32 35.74 19.11
C LEU A 225 -33.88 36.77 20.09
N ARG A 226 -33.19 36.96 21.21
CA ARG A 226 -33.43 38.10 22.11
C ARG A 226 -32.81 39.35 21.49
N LEU A 227 -33.39 40.51 21.74
CA LEU A 227 -32.90 41.77 21.18
C LEU A 227 -31.41 42.04 21.46
N HIS A 228 -30.90 41.68 22.64
CA HIS A 228 -29.48 41.85 22.97
C HIS A 228 -28.54 40.89 22.23
N GLN A 229 -29.05 39.81 21.63
CA GLN A 229 -28.26 38.87 20.83
C GLN A 229 -28.04 39.40 19.41
N ILE A 230 -28.80 40.40 18.98
CA ILE A 230 -28.71 40.98 17.64
C ILE A 230 -27.59 42.03 17.64
N MET A 231 -26.43 41.64 17.10
CA MET A 231 -25.30 42.56 16.89
C MET A 231 -25.38 43.30 15.56
N PHE A 232 -26.30 42.90 14.67
CA PHE A 232 -26.51 43.52 13.37
C PHE A 232 -27.33 44.81 13.51
N VAL A 233 -26.62 45.94 13.59
CA VAL A 233 -27.20 47.27 13.80
C VAL A 233 -26.73 48.20 12.68
N VAL A 234 -27.65 48.86 11.98
CA VAL A 234 -27.35 49.84 10.93
C VAL A 234 -27.93 51.19 11.34
N LYS A 235 -27.10 52.24 11.39
CA LYS A 235 -27.50 53.59 11.86
C LYS A 235 -28.08 53.63 13.29
N GLY A 236 -27.62 52.73 14.17
CA GLY A 236 -27.99 52.74 15.60
C GLY A 236 -29.31 52.04 15.94
N SER A 237 -30.00 51.44 14.97
CA SER A 237 -31.17 50.59 15.19
C SER A 237 -31.04 49.22 14.50
N VAL A 238 -31.78 48.23 14.99
CA VAL A 238 -31.91 46.93 14.33
C VAL A 238 -32.76 47.13 13.07
N PRO A 239 -32.24 46.81 11.87
CA PRO A 239 -33.01 46.93 10.64
C PRO A 239 -34.26 46.04 10.63
N SER A 240 -35.33 46.49 9.98
CA SER A 240 -36.52 45.67 9.75
C SER A 240 -36.26 44.53 8.76
N ASP A 241 -35.32 44.73 7.83
CA ASP A 241 -34.84 43.69 6.91
C ASP A 241 -33.51 43.12 7.43
N GLN A 242 -33.55 41.85 7.82
CA GLN A 242 -32.39 41.09 8.32
C GLN A 242 -31.96 40.01 7.33
N SER A 243 -32.46 39.99 6.08
CA SER A 243 -31.99 39.08 5.04
C SER A 243 -30.47 39.09 4.80
N PRO A 244 -29.72 40.21 4.93
CA PRO A 244 -28.26 40.18 4.80
C PRO A 244 -27.53 39.74 6.09
N ALA A 245 -28.25 39.52 7.20
CA ALA A 245 -27.64 39.15 8.47
C ALA A 245 -27.31 37.65 8.52
N LEU A 246 -26.16 37.31 9.11
CA LEU A 246 -25.72 35.94 9.31
C LEU A 246 -25.90 35.56 10.78
N VAL A 247 -26.56 34.44 11.04
CA VAL A 247 -26.69 33.87 12.38
C VAL A 247 -25.54 32.89 12.61
N LEU A 248 -24.73 33.16 13.64
CA LEU A 248 -23.60 32.33 14.02
C LEU A 248 -23.70 31.97 15.50
N ASP A 249 -23.37 30.72 15.83
CA ASP A 249 -23.08 30.35 17.21
C ASP A 249 -21.76 31.02 17.63
N MET A 250 -21.77 31.71 18.78
CA MET A 250 -20.58 32.38 19.32
C MET A 250 -19.46 31.39 19.61
N THR A 251 -19.78 30.16 20.01
CA THR A 251 -18.79 29.11 20.25
C THR A 251 -18.10 28.71 18.95
N GLU A 252 -18.86 28.52 17.87
CA GLU A 252 -18.35 28.22 16.54
C GLU A 252 -17.55 29.39 15.96
N LEU A 253 -17.97 30.63 16.19
CA LEU A 253 -17.22 31.82 15.79
C LEU A 253 -15.84 31.85 16.48
N THR A 254 -15.78 31.60 17.79
CA THR A 254 -14.51 31.51 18.50
C THR A 254 -13.65 30.36 17.99
N ARG A 255 -14.25 29.19 17.73
CA ARG A 255 -13.55 28.03 17.15
C ARG A 255 -12.94 28.36 15.79
N LEU A 256 -13.69 29.05 14.92
CA LEU A 256 -13.22 29.47 13.61
C LEU A 256 -12.08 30.49 13.71
N GLN A 257 -12.19 31.45 14.63
CA GLN A 257 -11.12 32.41 14.88
C GLN A 257 -9.83 31.75 15.36
N ASP A 258 -9.94 30.76 16.25
CA ASP A 258 -8.77 30.01 16.71
C ASP A 258 -8.22 29.08 15.63
N ARG A 259 -9.08 28.48 14.80
CA ARG A 259 -8.63 27.69 13.64
C ARG A 259 -7.88 28.56 12.63
N ILE A 260 -8.27 29.82 12.44
CA ILE A 260 -7.53 30.76 11.58
C ILE A 260 -6.10 30.98 12.11
N LYS A 261 -5.93 31.15 13.43
CA LYS A 261 -4.59 31.28 14.04
C LYS A 261 -3.76 30.02 13.82
N GLN A 262 -4.35 28.84 14.05
CA GLN A 262 -3.68 27.55 13.79
C GLN A 262 -3.26 27.43 12.31
N LEU A 263 -4.14 27.78 11.37
CA LEU A 263 -3.82 27.73 9.94
C LEU A 263 -2.70 28.71 9.56
N GLN A 264 -2.60 29.86 10.21
CA GLN A 264 -1.49 30.80 10.01
C GLN A 264 -0.17 30.19 10.49
N GLU A 265 -0.17 29.51 11.63
CA GLU A 265 0.99 28.78 12.13
C GLU A 265 1.36 27.61 11.21
N GLU A 266 0.40 26.76 10.82
CA GLU A 266 0.60 25.64 9.89
C GLU A 266 1.20 26.13 8.55
N ASN A 267 0.67 27.23 8.00
CA ASN A 267 1.20 27.84 6.78
C ASN A 267 2.65 28.35 6.95
N SER A 268 3.00 28.92 8.11
CA SER A 268 4.37 29.35 8.38
C SER A 268 5.33 28.17 8.42
N GLN A 269 4.96 27.09 9.11
CA GLN A 269 5.75 25.86 9.19
C GLN A 269 5.92 25.20 7.81
N GLN A 270 4.86 25.16 7.01
CA GLN A 270 4.95 24.65 5.63
C GLN A 270 5.89 25.48 4.75
N LYS A 271 5.90 26.81 4.91
CA LYS A 271 6.85 27.68 4.20
C LYS A 271 8.30 27.38 4.60
N ASP A 272 8.56 27.20 5.89
CA ASP A 272 9.90 26.86 6.39
C ASP A 272 10.37 25.50 5.85
N LEU A 273 9.50 24.49 5.89
CA LEU A 273 9.78 23.17 5.31
C LEU A 273 10.08 23.26 3.81
N HIS A 274 9.34 24.08 3.07
CA HIS A 274 9.58 24.29 1.65
C HIS A 274 10.93 24.97 1.38
N ILE A 275 11.29 25.97 2.20
CA ILE A 275 12.61 26.63 2.12
C ILE A 275 13.72 25.60 2.37
N ASP A 276 13.59 24.76 3.39
CA ASP A 276 14.58 23.76 3.73
C ASP A 276 14.68 22.63 2.69
N ALA A 277 13.56 22.17 2.15
CA ALA A 277 13.54 21.24 1.03
C ALA A 277 14.30 21.83 -0.16
N ARG A 278 14.08 23.11 -0.50
CA ARG A 278 14.79 23.79 -1.59
C ARG A 278 16.31 23.84 -1.36
N LYS A 279 16.75 24.10 -0.11
CA LYS A 279 18.18 24.02 0.26
C LYS A 279 18.73 22.60 0.06
N GLN A 280 18.00 21.58 0.48
CA GLN A 280 18.41 20.18 0.31
C GLN A 280 18.51 19.77 -1.17
N TYR A 281 17.61 20.24 -2.02
CA TYR A 281 17.71 20.03 -3.46
C TYR A 281 18.98 20.64 -4.06
N GLY A 282 19.33 21.87 -3.65
CA GLY A 282 20.59 22.53 -4.04
C GLY A 282 21.82 21.71 -3.63
N LEU A 283 21.91 21.34 -2.35
CA LEU A 283 23.00 20.50 -1.84
C LEU A 283 23.10 19.14 -2.55
N THR A 284 21.95 18.55 -2.91
CA THR A 284 21.92 17.27 -3.63
C THR A 284 22.45 17.41 -5.05
N HIS A 285 22.16 18.53 -5.72
CA HIS A 285 22.69 18.85 -7.04
C HIS A 285 24.21 19.09 -6.98
N ASP A 286 24.66 19.95 -6.06
CA ASP A 286 26.08 20.22 -5.84
C ASP A 286 26.86 18.94 -5.55
N ARG A 287 26.29 18.04 -4.74
CA ARG A 287 26.88 16.72 -4.45
C ARG A 287 27.00 15.85 -5.70
N LYS A 288 26.03 15.91 -6.63
CA LYS A 288 26.13 15.18 -7.91
C LYS A 288 27.22 15.78 -8.79
N ASP A 289 27.31 17.10 -8.87
CA ASP A 289 28.33 17.78 -9.66
C ASP A 289 29.74 17.52 -9.13
N MET A 290 29.92 17.56 -7.81
CA MET A 290 31.18 17.17 -7.17
C MET A 290 31.55 15.71 -7.46
N LYS A 291 30.58 14.77 -7.45
CA LYS A 291 30.83 13.38 -7.84
C LYS A 291 31.26 13.23 -9.29
N VAL A 292 30.65 14.00 -10.20
CA VAL A 292 31.05 14.00 -11.62
C VAL A 292 32.47 14.54 -11.78
N LYS A 293 32.80 15.66 -11.11
CA LYS A 293 34.16 16.23 -11.10
C LYS A 293 35.19 15.23 -10.55
N ILE A 294 34.89 14.54 -9.46
CA ILE A 294 35.75 13.48 -8.90
C ILE A 294 36.02 12.40 -9.94
N LYS A 295 34.99 11.87 -10.62
CA LYS A 295 35.17 10.85 -11.67
C LYS A 295 36.03 11.34 -12.85
N VAL A 296 35.91 12.61 -13.23
CA VAL A 296 36.74 13.20 -14.29
C VAL A 296 38.20 13.28 -13.84
N LEU A 297 38.44 13.74 -12.61
CA LEU A 297 39.79 13.81 -12.04
C LEU A 297 40.40 12.41 -11.86
N GLU A 298 39.63 11.42 -11.42
CA GLU A 298 40.06 10.02 -11.34
C GLU A 298 40.52 9.48 -12.72
N LYS A 299 39.74 9.75 -13.78
CA LYS A 299 40.13 9.39 -15.15
C LYS A 299 41.40 10.10 -15.60
N GLN A 300 41.52 11.41 -15.35
CA GLN A 300 42.73 12.16 -15.69
C GLN A 300 43.96 11.64 -14.94
N CYS A 301 43.81 11.33 -13.65
CA CYS A 301 44.85 10.70 -12.84
C CYS A 301 45.25 9.34 -13.42
N HIS A 302 44.28 8.49 -13.76
CA HIS A 302 44.52 7.21 -14.40
C HIS A 302 45.29 7.36 -15.72
N GLU A 303 44.85 8.24 -16.63
CA GLU A 303 45.52 8.49 -17.90
C GLU A 303 46.97 8.99 -17.73
N LEU A 304 47.20 9.89 -16.77
CA LEU A 304 48.55 10.39 -16.45
C LEU A 304 49.43 9.27 -15.87
N MET A 305 48.88 8.41 -15.01
CA MET A 305 49.60 7.24 -14.48
C MET A 305 49.97 6.26 -15.60
N MET A 306 49.04 5.97 -16.51
CA MET A 306 49.28 5.11 -17.67
C MET A 306 50.33 5.70 -18.61
N LYS A 307 50.28 7.02 -18.89
CA LYS A 307 51.29 7.69 -19.74
C LYS A 307 52.68 7.70 -19.12
N LYS A 308 52.80 7.90 -17.80
CA LYS A 308 54.09 8.06 -17.12
C LYS A 308 54.72 6.73 -16.68
N PHE A 309 53.91 5.76 -16.27
CA PHE A 309 54.38 4.51 -15.65
C PHE A 309 53.99 3.25 -16.42
N GLY A 310 53.14 3.35 -17.45
CA GLY A 310 52.67 2.20 -18.25
C GLY A 310 51.76 1.21 -17.51
N ARG A 311 51.47 1.49 -16.23
CA ARG A 311 50.61 0.71 -15.34
C ARG A 311 49.94 1.63 -14.33
N GLU A 312 48.81 1.21 -13.77
CA GLU A 312 48.25 1.87 -12.58
C GLU A 312 49.22 1.71 -11.41
N VAL A 313 49.51 2.81 -10.75
CA VAL A 313 50.42 2.86 -9.61
C VAL A 313 49.64 3.39 -8.43
N ASP A 314 49.52 2.59 -7.38
CA ASP A 314 48.91 3.03 -6.13
C ASP A 314 49.81 4.08 -5.46
N LEU A 315 49.46 5.34 -5.66
CA LEU A 315 50.17 6.48 -5.13
C LEU A 315 50.09 6.56 -3.59
N GLU A 316 49.02 6.03 -2.97
CA GLU A 316 48.88 6.00 -1.52
C GLU A 316 49.87 5.00 -0.90
N ALA A 317 50.02 3.82 -1.48
CA ALA A 317 51.00 2.83 -1.04
C ALA A 317 52.44 3.36 -1.17
N LEU A 318 52.77 4.02 -2.29
CA LEU A 318 54.10 4.61 -2.50
C LEU A 318 54.42 5.77 -1.55
N GLN A 319 53.47 6.67 -1.29
CA GLN A 319 53.71 7.76 -0.35
C GLN A 319 53.82 7.28 1.10
N THR A 320 53.09 6.21 1.46
CA THR A 320 53.17 5.59 2.78
C THR A 320 54.50 4.84 2.97
N LEU A 321 55.04 4.22 1.92
CA LEU A 321 56.38 3.60 1.92
C LEU A 321 57.52 4.64 1.93
N SER A 322 57.30 5.84 1.40
CA SER A 322 58.30 6.92 1.38
C SER A 322 58.52 7.62 2.72
N GLY A 323 57.83 7.21 3.80
CA GLY A 323 57.99 7.79 5.13
C GLY A 323 57.62 9.28 5.20
N ASN A 324 56.64 9.72 4.40
CA ASN A 324 56.27 11.13 4.34
C ASN A 324 55.49 11.54 5.60
N ARG A 325 56.21 12.04 6.61
CA ARG A 325 55.69 12.48 7.92
C ARG A 325 54.45 13.38 7.82
N ARG A 326 54.40 14.28 6.83
CA ARG A 326 53.27 15.18 6.61
C ARG A 326 51.99 14.45 6.20
N LEU A 327 52.10 13.33 5.48
CA LEU A 327 50.96 12.50 5.11
C LEU A 327 50.38 11.76 6.34
N GLU A 328 51.25 11.26 7.22
CA GLU A 328 50.81 10.62 8.46
C GLU A 328 50.14 11.62 9.42
N GLU A 329 50.69 12.82 9.54
CA GLU A 329 50.07 13.92 10.31
C GLU A 329 48.67 14.27 9.76
N LEU A 330 48.51 14.37 8.43
CA LEU A 330 47.21 14.62 7.80
C LEU A 330 46.22 13.44 7.93
N LYS A 331 46.70 12.19 7.88
CA LYS A 331 45.87 10.99 8.10
C LYS A 331 45.37 10.94 9.55
N GLN A 332 46.22 11.26 10.52
CA GLN A 332 45.83 11.36 11.93
C GLN A 332 44.83 12.50 12.15
N GLU A 333 45.08 13.67 11.56
CA GLU A 333 44.17 14.81 11.65
C GLU A 333 42.79 14.51 11.04
N LYS A 334 42.76 13.81 9.89
CA LYS A 334 41.51 13.31 9.29
C LYS A 334 40.76 12.38 10.24
N LEU A 335 41.44 11.38 10.83
CA LEU A 335 40.82 10.44 11.78
C LEU A 335 40.27 11.16 13.02
N LEU A 336 40.99 12.15 13.54
CA LEU A 336 40.53 12.95 14.67
C LEU A 336 39.28 13.77 14.32
N ARG A 337 39.25 14.38 13.13
CA ARG A 337 38.06 15.11 12.64
C ARG A 337 36.88 14.17 12.42
N GLU A 338 37.08 13.01 11.80
CA GLU A 338 36.02 12.01 11.59
C GLU A 338 35.47 11.49 12.92
N ALA A 339 36.33 11.26 13.91
CA ALA A 339 35.92 10.87 15.25
C ALA A 339 35.14 11.98 15.97
N ALA A 340 35.52 13.25 15.78
CA ALA A 340 34.79 14.39 16.31
C ALA A 340 33.38 14.49 15.68
N TYR A 341 33.28 14.44 14.35
CA TYR A 341 31.99 14.44 13.65
C TYR A 341 31.11 13.25 14.03
N ALA A 342 31.68 12.06 14.20
CA ALA A 342 30.93 10.89 14.66
C ALA A 342 30.36 11.06 16.08
N LYS A 343 31.08 11.77 16.97
CA LYS A 343 30.57 12.13 18.30
C LYS A 343 29.42 13.14 18.21
N GLU A 344 29.55 14.16 17.36
CA GLU A 344 28.49 15.15 17.15
C GLU A 344 27.21 14.50 16.59
N ILE A 345 27.32 13.63 15.59
CA ILE A 345 26.18 12.89 15.03
C ILE A 345 25.48 12.06 16.12
N LYS A 346 26.23 11.33 16.95
CA LYS A 346 25.66 10.56 18.07
C LYS A 346 24.93 11.45 19.08
N GLN A 347 25.43 12.65 19.35
CA GLN A 347 24.77 13.61 20.23
C GLN A 347 23.46 14.12 19.62
N TRP A 348 23.44 14.42 18.32
CA TRP A 348 22.24 14.81 17.60
C TRP A 348 21.20 13.69 17.55
N ASP A 349 21.60 12.44 17.30
CA ASP A 349 20.71 11.28 17.33
C ASP A 349 20.12 11.02 18.72
N ALA A 350 20.89 11.28 19.79
CA ALA A 350 20.38 11.19 21.16
C ALA A 350 19.31 12.26 21.42
N LYS A 351 19.56 13.51 21.00
CA LYS A 351 18.60 14.63 21.12
C LYS A 351 17.32 14.36 20.32
N ASN A 352 17.44 13.88 19.08
CA ASN A 352 16.29 13.54 18.25
C ASN A 352 15.44 12.42 18.87
N ARG A 353 16.07 11.36 19.38
CA ARG A 353 15.35 10.27 20.09
C ARG A 353 14.65 10.75 21.35
N GLU A 354 15.19 11.75 22.05
CA GLU A 354 14.55 12.34 23.21
C GLU A 354 13.33 13.19 22.80
N LEU A 355 13.45 13.97 21.72
CA LEU A 355 12.34 14.75 21.15
C LEU A 355 11.22 13.85 20.62
N GLU A 356 11.55 12.77 19.90
CA GLU A 356 10.58 11.77 19.45
C GLU A 356 9.82 11.11 20.61
N ARG A 357 10.52 10.81 21.71
CA ARG A 357 9.89 10.30 22.94
C ARG A 357 8.93 11.33 23.56
N LYS A 358 9.31 12.61 23.58
CA LYS A 358 8.43 13.70 24.06
C LYS A 358 7.19 13.85 23.19
N ILE A 359 7.33 13.81 21.86
CA ILE A 359 6.20 13.87 20.91
C ILE A 359 5.26 12.68 21.12
N LYS A 360 5.77 11.44 21.18
CA LYS A 360 4.96 10.24 21.45
C LYS A 360 4.25 10.30 22.80
N ALA A 361 4.88 10.89 23.82
CA ALA A 361 4.26 11.04 25.13
C ALA A 361 3.12 12.06 25.13
N ILE A 362 3.23 13.13 24.33
CA ILE A 362 2.16 14.11 24.13
C ILE A 362 1.00 13.48 23.35
N GLN A 363 1.30 12.75 22.26
CA GLN A 363 0.29 12.05 21.45
C GLN A 363 -0.48 10.95 22.17
N ARG A 364 0.05 10.41 23.28
CA ARG A 364 -0.65 9.41 24.12
C ARG A 364 -1.48 10.04 25.24
N LYS A 365 -1.30 11.33 25.50
CA LYS A 365 -1.98 12.08 26.57
C LYS A 365 -3.14 12.93 26.06
N MET A 366 -3.15 13.25 24.78
CA MET A 366 -4.37 13.60 24.03
C MET A 366 -5.08 12.31 23.66
#